data_AF-A0A955L4D9-F1
#
_entry.id   AF-A0A955L4D9-F1
#
_cell.length_a   1.000
_cell.length_b   1.000
_cell.length_c   1.000
_cell.angle_alpha   90.00
_cell.angle_beta   90.00
_cell.angle_gamma   90.00
#
_symmetry.space_group_name_H-M   'P 1'
#
loop_
_entity.id
_entity.type
_entity.pdbx_description
1 polymer ?
#
loop_
_entity_poly.entity_id
_entity_poly.type
_entity_poly.pdbx_seq_one_letter_code
_entity_poly.pdbx_strand_id
1 'polypeptide(L)'
;MSLENKSKCPHINPVQEKLAQHSEYNTIVSNDDLNSDGITTSLQNLWHKKGYNGCIFSQVIAQSPSEFDWQASVVHNLNDNSGREIDILVNQAIENPAIRLLSIIFPSVLTDEDLTKLVEILSYETTSILLLNDESLNDFVALAFRVALENDEVLAWVMGFGPHESFAKTRQSPYTEIVIPVKPKPDDTYHRHNNDKRSAHVADQHIDLDDKVMDRLWENTYKKTRKVLGHEPDLFSGARTTFTIPENDWVKIKR
;
A
#
# COMPACT_ATOMS: atom_id res chain seq x y z
N MET A 1 22.06 40.91 -13.14
CA MET A 1 21.32 40.31 -12.01
C MET A 1 20.11 39.59 -12.59
N SER A 2 20.23 38.28 -12.87
CA SER A 2 19.07 37.43 -13.11
C SER A 2 18.96 36.48 -11.93
N LEU A 3 18.04 36.78 -11.03
CA LEU A 3 17.74 35.95 -9.87
C LEU A 3 17.06 34.67 -10.33
N GLU A 4 17.56 33.58 -9.77
CA GLU A 4 17.13 32.21 -9.95
C GLU A 4 15.63 32.05 -9.69
N ASN A 5 14.88 31.61 -10.69
CA ASN A 5 13.59 30.96 -10.47
C ASN A 5 13.86 29.49 -10.12
N LYS A 6 14.36 29.24 -8.90
CA LYS A 6 14.29 27.91 -8.30
C LYS A 6 12.84 27.67 -7.92
N SER A 7 12.08 27.11 -8.87
CA SER A 7 10.86 26.37 -8.57
C SER A 7 11.17 25.46 -7.39
N LYS A 8 10.44 25.63 -6.28
CA LYS A 8 10.57 24.78 -5.09
C LYS A 8 10.34 23.34 -5.53
N CYS A 9 11.38 22.52 -5.59
CA CYS A 9 11.19 21.08 -5.65
C CYS A 9 10.33 20.70 -4.42
N PRO A 10 9.22 19.98 -4.60
CA PRO A 10 8.49 19.42 -3.47
C PRO A 10 9.47 18.58 -2.65
N HIS A 11 9.31 18.55 -1.32
CA HIS A 11 10.16 17.79 -0.42
C HIS A 11 10.36 16.36 -0.96
N ILE A 12 11.54 16.07 -1.51
CA ILE A 12 11.87 14.74 -2.00
C ILE A 12 12.13 13.89 -0.76
N ASN A 13 11.31 12.87 -0.53
CA ASN A 13 11.54 11.98 0.60
C ASN A 13 12.72 11.03 0.32
N PRO A 14 13.35 10.42 1.35
CA PRO A 14 14.51 9.54 1.17
C PRO A 14 14.27 8.33 0.26
N VAL A 15 13.00 7.93 0.05
CA VAL A 15 12.64 6.86 -0.87
C VAL A 15 12.66 7.34 -2.32
N GLN A 16 12.16 8.55 -2.58
CA GLN A 16 12.23 9.19 -3.89
C GLN A 16 13.69 9.49 -4.29
N GLU A 17 14.56 9.88 -3.35
CA GLU A 17 16.00 10.03 -3.62
C GLU A 17 16.65 8.71 -4.08
N LYS A 18 16.25 7.58 -3.48
CA LYS A 18 16.70 6.25 -3.93
C LYS A 18 16.17 5.90 -5.31
N LEU A 19 14.94 6.30 -5.64
CA LEU A 19 14.38 6.09 -6.98
C LEU A 19 15.09 6.92 -8.04
N ALA A 20 15.51 8.15 -7.72
CA ALA A 20 16.22 9.04 -8.63
C ALA A 20 17.54 8.47 -9.16
N GLN A 21 18.07 7.42 -8.53
CA GLN A 21 19.26 6.69 -9.00
C GLN A 21 18.97 5.76 -10.20
N HIS A 22 17.69 5.52 -10.53
CA HIS A 22 17.28 4.63 -11.63
C HIS A 22 16.99 5.44 -12.89
N SER A 23 17.48 4.99 -14.05
CA SER A 23 17.24 5.68 -15.32
C SER A 23 15.75 5.83 -15.65
N GLU A 24 14.93 4.85 -15.25
CA GLU A 24 13.47 4.86 -15.39
C GLU A 24 12.81 6.05 -14.66
N TYR A 25 13.39 6.51 -13.54
CA TYR A 25 12.87 7.67 -12.81
C TYR A 25 12.94 8.94 -13.65
N ASN A 26 14.08 9.18 -14.31
CA ASN A 26 14.26 10.36 -15.14
C ASN A 26 13.29 10.37 -16.33
N THR A 27 13.01 9.20 -16.93
CA THR A 27 12.01 9.06 -17.98
C THR A 27 10.61 9.38 -17.49
N ILE A 28 10.23 8.92 -16.30
CA ILE A 28 8.91 9.19 -15.71
C ILE A 28 8.75 10.70 -15.44
N VAL A 29 9.76 11.31 -14.83
CA VAL A 29 9.70 12.73 -14.41
C VAL A 29 9.87 13.70 -15.60
N SER A 30 10.50 13.29 -16.71
CA SER A 30 10.69 14.15 -17.88
C SER A 30 9.45 14.27 -18.78
N ASN A 31 8.52 13.33 -18.69
CA ASN A 31 7.45 13.17 -19.67
C ASN A 31 6.11 13.76 -19.26
N ASP A 32 5.95 14.17 -18.00
CA ASP A 32 4.66 14.55 -17.43
C ASP A 32 4.81 15.67 -16.38
N ASP A 33 3.69 16.32 -16.04
CA ASP A 33 3.64 17.28 -14.93
C ASP A 33 3.71 16.54 -13.59
N LEU A 34 4.57 16.98 -12.67
CA LEU A 34 4.93 16.29 -11.41
C LEU A 34 3.74 15.99 -10.49
N ASN A 35 2.58 16.61 -10.74
CA ASN A 35 1.34 16.43 -10.00
C ASN A 35 0.27 15.62 -10.76
N SER A 36 0.64 14.97 -11.87
CA SER A 36 -0.29 14.11 -12.62
C SER A 36 -0.47 12.75 -11.96
N ASP A 37 -1.66 12.16 -12.13
CA ASP A 37 -1.95 10.78 -11.73
C ASP A 37 -0.96 9.80 -12.37
N GLY A 38 -0.57 10.07 -13.62
CA GLY A 38 0.38 9.27 -14.40
C GLY A 38 1.74 9.15 -13.73
N ILE A 39 2.34 10.27 -13.28
CA ILE A 39 3.62 10.24 -12.54
C ILE A 39 3.46 9.55 -11.20
N THR A 40 2.42 9.90 -10.44
CA THR A 40 2.20 9.36 -9.09
C THR A 40 2.12 7.84 -9.11
N THR A 41 1.27 7.30 -10.00
CA THR A 41 1.11 5.85 -10.20
C THR A 41 2.38 5.20 -10.74
N SER A 42 3.09 5.86 -11.69
CA SER A 42 4.32 5.32 -12.27
C SER A 42 5.47 5.23 -11.27
N LEU A 43 5.65 6.25 -10.42
CA LEU A 43 6.69 6.27 -9.39
C LEU A 43 6.40 5.26 -8.27
N GLN A 44 5.14 5.16 -7.83
CA GLN A 44 4.73 4.17 -6.84
C GLN A 44 4.92 2.74 -7.40
N ASN A 45 4.50 2.49 -8.64
CA ASN A 45 4.71 1.20 -9.30
C ASN A 45 6.20 0.88 -9.51
N LEU A 46 7.02 1.88 -9.87
CA LEU A 46 8.47 1.70 -9.98
C LEU A 46 9.07 1.22 -8.65
N TRP A 47 8.62 1.78 -7.53
CA TRP A 47 9.04 1.33 -6.20
C TRP A 47 8.69 -0.15 -5.94
N HIS A 48 7.49 -0.59 -6.30
CA HIS A 48 7.12 -2.01 -6.26
C HIS A 48 7.97 -2.87 -7.20
N LYS A 49 8.20 -2.45 -8.44
CA LYS A 49 9.02 -3.16 -9.45
C LYS A 49 10.47 -3.36 -9.03
N LYS A 50 11.04 -2.41 -8.28
CA LYS A 50 12.39 -2.55 -7.68
C LYS A 50 12.37 -3.42 -6.42
N GLY A 51 11.19 -3.76 -5.91
CA GLY A 51 10.98 -4.66 -4.78
C GLY A 51 11.51 -4.09 -3.47
N TYR A 52 11.42 -2.77 -3.31
CA TYR A 52 11.80 -2.08 -2.07
C TYR A 52 10.90 -2.46 -0.90
N ASN A 53 9.69 -2.94 -1.17
CA ASN A 53 8.78 -3.50 -0.17
C ASN A 53 9.20 -4.87 0.40
N GLY A 54 10.29 -5.46 -0.09
CA GLY A 54 10.81 -6.76 0.35
C GLY A 54 10.02 -7.98 -0.17
N CYS A 55 8.85 -7.78 -0.77
CA CYS A 55 7.97 -8.85 -1.26
C CYS A 55 8.23 -9.14 -2.74
N ILE A 56 8.75 -10.34 -3.05
CA ILE A 56 9.04 -10.71 -4.43
C ILE A 56 7.75 -10.95 -5.22
N PHE A 57 6.69 -11.43 -4.59
CA PHE A 57 5.38 -11.58 -5.24
C PHE A 57 4.83 -10.24 -5.71
N SER A 58 4.82 -9.22 -4.83
CA SER A 58 4.45 -7.86 -5.23
C SER A 58 5.36 -7.30 -6.33
N GLN A 59 6.65 -7.63 -6.30
CA GLN A 59 7.58 -7.23 -7.35
C GLN A 59 7.23 -7.85 -8.71
N VAL A 60 6.86 -9.14 -8.75
CA VAL A 60 6.43 -9.84 -9.96
C VAL A 60 5.12 -9.24 -10.49
N ILE A 61 4.12 -9.07 -9.62
CA ILE A 61 2.82 -8.49 -9.99
C ILE A 61 3.00 -7.07 -10.55
N ALA A 62 3.86 -6.26 -9.91
CA ALA A 62 4.15 -4.90 -10.36
C ALA A 62 4.85 -4.82 -11.72
N GLN A 63 5.56 -5.86 -12.17
CA GLN A 63 6.18 -5.88 -13.49
C GLN A 63 5.14 -5.89 -14.61
N SER A 64 4.00 -6.55 -14.38
CA SER A 64 2.91 -6.68 -15.34
C SER A 64 1.53 -6.38 -14.69
N PRO A 65 1.25 -5.17 -14.20
CA PRO A 65 0.05 -4.89 -13.40
C PRO A 65 -1.26 -5.27 -14.12
N SER A 66 -1.31 -5.09 -15.44
CA SER A 66 -2.47 -5.46 -16.27
C SER A 66 -2.72 -6.96 -16.39
N GLU A 67 -1.68 -7.80 -16.25
CA GLU A 67 -1.84 -9.27 -16.26
C GLU A 67 -2.44 -9.79 -14.95
N PHE A 68 -2.35 -8.99 -13.88
CA PHE A 68 -2.82 -9.33 -12.54
C PHE A 68 -4.02 -8.48 -12.10
N ASP A 69 -4.68 -7.80 -13.04
CA ASP A 69 -5.87 -6.97 -12.79
C ASP A 69 -5.66 -5.97 -11.65
N TRP A 70 -4.45 -5.38 -11.60
CA TRP A 70 -4.06 -4.40 -10.59
C TRP A 70 -4.31 -2.98 -11.10
N GLN A 71 -5.36 -2.37 -10.58
CA GLN A 71 -5.73 -0.99 -10.88
C GLN A 71 -5.22 -0.04 -9.78
N ALA A 72 -4.75 1.14 -10.20
CA ALA A 72 -4.40 2.23 -9.30
C ALA A 72 -5.30 3.45 -9.52
N SER A 73 -5.69 4.08 -8.42
CA SER A 73 -6.45 5.33 -8.37
C SER A 73 -5.71 6.33 -7.48
N VAL A 74 -5.84 7.63 -7.75
CA VAL A 74 -5.15 8.69 -7.01
C VAL A 74 -6.17 9.62 -6.36
N VAL A 75 -5.99 9.91 -5.06
CA VAL A 75 -6.80 10.84 -4.29
C VAL A 75 -5.90 11.98 -3.81
N HIS A 76 -5.98 13.13 -4.48
CA HIS A 76 -4.99 14.21 -4.34
C HIS A 76 -5.09 15.02 -3.05
N ASN A 77 -6.27 15.20 -2.46
CA ASN A 77 -6.42 16.06 -1.30
C ASN A 77 -7.47 15.51 -0.34
N LEU A 78 -7.09 15.28 0.90
CA LEU A 78 -8.01 14.88 1.96
C LEU A 78 -8.94 16.04 2.34
N ASN A 79 -10.23 15.84 2.14
CA ASN A 79 -11.31 16.79 2.42
C ASN A 79 -12.55 16.04 2.95
N ASP A 80 -13.60 16.78 3.31
CA ASP A 80 -14.81 16.24 3.92
C ASP A 80 -15.58 15.23 3.05
N ASN A 81 -15.24 15.09 1.76
CA ASN A 81 -15.81 14.07 0.86
C ASN A 81 -14.89 12.87 0.63
N SER A 82 -13.68 12.86 1.20
CA SER A 82 -12.69 11.82 0.93
C SER A 82 -13.15 10.43 1.37
N GLY A 83 -13.88 10.30 2.50
CA GLY A 83 -14.46 9.02 2.89
C GLY A 83 -15.40 8.44 1.83
N ARG A 84 -16.30 9.29 1.30
CA ARG A 84 -17.22 8.91 0.21
C ARG A 84 -16.49 8.58 -1.09
N GLU A 85 -15.46 9.34 -1.44
CA GLU A 85 -14.64 9.07 -2.62
C GLU A 85 -13.94 7.71 -2.53
N ILE A 86 -13.35 7.40 -1.38
CA ILE A 86 -12.72 6.10 -1.10
C ILE A 86 -13.76 4.97 -1.20
N ASP A 87 -14.93 5.13 -0.60
CA ASP A 87 -16.02 4.13 -0.70
C ASP A 87 -16.44 3.87 -2.14
N ILE A 88 -16.55 4.92 -2.97
CA ILE A 88 -16.88 4.76 -4.39
C ILE A 88 -15.80 3.94 -5.09
N LEU A 89 -14.52 4.24 -4.87
CA LEU A 89 -13.41 3.52 -5.50
C LEU A 89 -13.38 2.04 -5.07
N VAL A 90 -13.56 1.76 -3.79
CA VAL A 90 -13.57 0.39 -3.25
C VAL A 90 -14.77 -0.39 -3.82
N ASN A 91 -15.98 0.17 -3.76
CA ASN A 91 -17.18 -0.51 -4.24
C ASN A 91 -17.14 -0.75 -5.76
N GLN A 92 -16.70 0.23 -6.55
CA GLN A 92 -16.50 0.04 -8.00
C GLN A 92 -15.50 -1.07 -8.30
N ALA A 93 -14.41 -1.17 -7.52
CA ALA A 93 -13.42 -2.23 -7.70
C ALA A 93 -13.95 -3.62 -7.30
N ILE A 94 -14.78 -3.70 -6.26
CA ILE A 94 -15.46 -4.94 -5.85
C ILE A 94 -16.44 -5.38 -6.95
N GLU A 95 -17.22 -4.47 -7.51
CA GLU A 95 -18.21 -4.77 -8.55
C GLU A 95 -17.59 -5.10 -9.91
N ASN A 96 -16.42 -4.56 -10.21
CA ASN A 96 -15.76 -4.79 -11.49
C ASN A 96 -15.02 -6.15 -11.51
N PRO A 97 -15.39 -7.09 -12.40
CA PRO A 97 -14.73 -8.39 -12.48
C PRO A 97 -13.30 -8.32 -13.04
N ALA A 98 -12.92 -7.23 -13.70
CA ALA A 98 -11.59 -7.01 -14.27
C ALA A 98 -10.62 -6.35 -13.27
N ILE A 99 -10.99 -6.25 -11.99
CA ILE A 99 -10.13 -5.72 -10.93
C ILE A 99 -10.02 -6.76 -9.82
N ARG A 100 -8.79 -7.15 -9.51
CA ARG A 100 -8.47 -8.07 -8.40
C ARG A 100 -7.70 -7.38 -7.30
N LEU A 101 -6.89 -6.38 -7.65
CA LEU A 101 -6.13 -5.54 -6.73
C LEU A 101 -6.46 -4.07 -7.00
N LEU A 102 -6.84 -3.35 -5.96
CA LEU A 102 -7.01 -1.90 -5.98
C LEU A 102 -5.90 -1.26 -5.17
N SER A 103 -5.16 -0.34 -5.78
CA SER A 103 -4.32 0.64 -5.11
C SER A 103 -5.02 1.98 -5.06
N ILE A 104 -5.10 2.59 -3.88
CA ILE A 104 -5.50 4.00 -3.72
C ILE A 104 -4.29 4.76 -3.18
N ILE A 105 -3.79 5.72 -3.96
CA ILE A 105 -2.57 6.48 -3.69
C ILE A 105 -2.95 7.90 -3.25
N PHE A 106 -2.37 8.36 -2.15
CA PHE A 106 -2.63 9.65 -1.53
C PHE A 106 -1.36 10.51 -1.57
N PRO A 107 -1.08 11.21 -2.69
CA PRO A 107 0.17 11.97 -2.85
C PRO A 107 0.28 13.15 -1.88
N SER A 108 -0.83 13.66 -1.31
CA SER A 108 -0.80 14.71 -0.29
C SER A 108 -0.53 14.21 1.13
N VAL A 109 -0.55 12.90 1.37
CA VAL A 109 -0.37 12.32 2.71
C VAL A 109 1.11 12.04 2.93
N LEU A 110 1.84 13.05 3.39
CA LEU A 110 3.31 13.03 3.47
C LEU A 110 3.83 13.18 4.90
N THR A 111 3.01 13.71 5.81
CA THR A 111 3.36 13.91 7.22
C THR A 111 2.53 13.02 8.14
N ASP A 112 2.97 12.86 9.39
CA ASP A 112 2.21 12.12 10.42
C ASP A 112 0.84 12.76 10.69
N GLU A 113 0.72 14.08 10.55
CA GLU A 113 -0.56 14.81 10.66
C GLU A 113 -1.52 14.43 9.51
N ASP A 114 -1.00 14.39 8.28
CA ASP A 114 -1.81 13.96 7.13
C ASP A 114 -2.22 12.49 7.27
N LEU A 115 -1.32 11.63 7.78
CA LEU A 115 -1.61 10.22 8.00
C LEU A 115 -2.67 10.04 9.09
N THR A 116 -2.59 10.82 10.16
CA THR A 116 -3.59 10.88 11.24
C THR A 116 -4.96 11.24 10.66
N LYS A 117 -5.03 12.25 9.79
CA LYS A 117 -6.26 12.62 9.08
C LYS A 117 -6.77 11.50 8.18
N LEU A 118 -5.89 10.81 7.43
CA LEU A 118 -6.29 9.66 6.62
C LEU A 118 -6.86 8.54 7.49
N VAL A 119 -6.22 8.23 8.62
CA VAL A 119 -6.69 7.22 9.57
C VAL A 119 -8.08 7.57 10.10
N GLU A 120 -8.32 8.83 10.49
CA GLU A 120 -9.63 9.30 10.94
C GLU A 120 -10.71 9.07 9.87
N ILE A 121 -10.43 9.47 8.63
CA ILE A 121 -11.34 9.25 7.48
C ILE A 121 -11.64 7.77 7.30
N LEU A 122 -10.61 6.91 7.29
CA LEU A 122 -10.78 5.46 7.13
C LEU A 122 -11.48 4.80 8.32
N SER A 123 -11.40 5.38 9.52
CA SER A 123 -12.05 4.83 10.71
C SER A 123 -13.51 5.23 10.83
N TYR A 124 -13.89 6.42 10.38
CA TYR A 124 -15.19 7.01 10.72
C TYR A 124 -16.01 7.55 9.54
N GLU A 125 -15.38 7.86 8.41
CA GLU A 125 -16.06 8.44 7.25
C GLU A 125 -16.27 7.45 6.10
N THR A 126 -15.52 6.35 6.08
CA THR A 126 -15.73 5.25 5.13
C THR A 126 -16.67 4.20 5.67
N THR A 127 -17.50 3.63 4.79
CA THR A 127 -18.38 2.49 5.09
C THR A 127 -17.84 1.17 4.52
N SER A 128 -16.98 1.23 3.51
CA SER A 128 -16.39 0.06 2.84
C SER A 128 -15.14 -0.48 3.53
N ILE A 129 -14.47 0.35 4.33
CA ILE A 129 -13.25 0.01 5.07
C ILE A 129 -13.56 -0.01 6.57
N LEU A 130 -13.18 -1.09 7.23
CA LEU A 130 -13.47 -1.38 8.63
C LEU A 130 -12.18 -1.43 9.43
N LEU A 131 -12.11 -0.69 10.53
CA LEU A 131 -11.05 -0.89 11.53
C LEU A 131 -11.41 -2.10 12.39
N LEU A 132 -10.66 -3.20 12.25
CA LEU A 132 -10.94 -4.45 12.95
C LEU A 132 -10.18 -4.55 14.27
N ASN A 133 -8.97 -4.01 14.33
CA ASN A 133 -8.13 -4.07 15.51
C ASN A 133 -7.22 -2.85 15.61
N ASP A 134 -6.96 -2.42 16.84
CA ASP A 134 -5.92 -1.47 17.17
C ASP A 134 -5.13 -2.01 18.38
N GLU A 135 -3.80 -2.10 18.24
CA GLU A 135 -2.94 -2.67 19.27
C GLU A 135 -1.85 -1.65 19.64
N SER A 136 -1.87 -1.16 20.88
CA SER A 136 -0.80 -0.32 21.42
C SER A 136 0.47 -1.15 21.59
N LEU A 137 1.58 -0.65 21.08
CA LEU A 137 2.90 -1.26 21.26
C LEU A 137 3.96 -0.16 21.36
N ASN A 138 4.48 0.03 22.58
CA ASN A 138 5.32 1.17 22.94
C ASN A 138 4.58 2.51 22.68
N ASP A 139 5.23 3.47 22.03
CA ASP A 139 4.68 4.80 21.73
C ASP A 139 3.82 4.85 20.46
N PHE A 140 3.48 3.70 19.88
CA PHE A 140 2.73 3.58 18.62
C PHE A 140 1.52 2.67 18.76
N VAL A 141 0.56 2.85 17.85
CA VAL A 141 -0.60 1.99 17.70
C VAL A 141 -0.57 1.37 16.30
N ALA A 142 -0.64 0.04 16.25
CA ALA A 142 -0.79 -0.72 15.01
C ALA A 142 -2.27 -0.88 14.66
N LEU A 143 -2.68 -0.34 13.51
CA LEU A 143 -4.07 -0.32 13.04
C LEU A 143 -4.28 -1.36 11.94
N ALA A 144 -5.33 -2.17 12.05
CA ALA A 144 -5.67 -3.22 11.11
C ALA A 144 -7.00 -2.92 10.41
N PHE A 145 -6.93 -2.36 9.20
CA PHE A 145 -8.09 -2.08 8.36
C PHE A 145 -8.43 -3.25 7.44
N ARG A 146 -9.72 -3.49 7.20
CA ARG A 146 -10.25 -4.57 6.36
C ARG A 146 -11.32 -4.06 5.41
N VAL A 147 -11.49 -4.75 4.30
CA VAL A 147 -12.66 -4.60 3.41
C VAL A 147 -13.45 -5.90 3.45
N ALA A 148 -14.76 -5.80 3.63
CA ALA A 148 -15.64 -6.96 3.61
C ALA A 148 -16.00 -7.33 2.16
N LEU A 149 -15.90 -8.62 1.84
CA LEU A 149 -16.22 -9.21 0.54
C LEU A 149 -17.22 -10.35 0.74
N GLU A 150 -17.94 -10.71 -0.32
CA GLU A 150 -18.92 -11.82 -0.33
C GLU A 150 -19.92 -11.74 0.84
N ASN A 151 -20.63 -10.62 0.98
CA ASN A 151 -21.60 -10.40 2.07
C ASN A 151 -21.00 -10.60 3.47
N ASP A 152 -19.81 -10.04 3.69
CA ASP A 152 -19.08 -10.06 4.96
C ASP A 152 -18.51 -11.43 5.38
N GLU A 153 -18.52 -12.44 4.50
CA GLU A 153 -17.93 -13.75 4.77
C GLU A 153 -16.40 -13.77 4.63
N VAL A 154 -15.84 -12.84 3.85
CA VAL A 154 -14.40 -12.72 3.61
C VAL A 154 -13.91 -11.33 3.98
N LEU A 155 -12.87 -11.27 4.81
CA LEU A 155 -12.20 -10.02 5.20
C LEU A 155 -10.88 -9.86 4.44
N ALA A 156 -10.88 -8.95 3.47
CA ALA A 156 -9.69 -8.54 2.74
C ALA A 156 -8.80 -7.65 3.60
N TRP A 157 -7.51 -7.98 3.64
CA TRP A 157 -6.51 -7.22 4.39
C TRP A 157 -6.07 -6.00 3.60
N VAL A 158 -6.34 -4.81 4.14
CA VAL A 158 -5.84 -3.55 3.60
C VAL A 158 -4.38 -3.42 3.99
N MET A 159 -3.50 -3.32 3.00
CA MET A 159 -2.07 -3.11 3.22
C MET A 159 -1.72 -1.64 3.03
N GLY A 160 -1.07 -1.03 4.02
CA GLY A 160 -0.58 0.34 3.92
C GLY A 160 0.89 0.43 3.50
N PHE A 161 1.20 1.50 2.79
CA PHE A 161 2.55 1.97 2.45
C PHE A 161 2.57 3.49 2.59
N GLY A 162 3.73 4.10 2.87
CA GLY A 162 3.86 5.55 2.89
C GLY A 162 5.24 6.04 3.29
N PRO A 163 5.55 7.33 3.16
CA PRO A 163 6.86 7.90 3.48
C PRO A 163 7.10 8.12 4.98
N HIS A 164 6.28 7.50 5.85
CA HIS A 164 6.23 7.77 7.28
C HIS A 164 7.32 7.02 8.04
N GLU A 165 7.96 7.69 9.00
CA GLU A 165 9.06 7.08 9.78
C GLU A 165 8.57 5.97 10.71
N SER A 166 7.33 6.09 11.21
CA SER A 166 6.65 5.08 12.03
C SER A 166 6.43 3.76 11.30
N PHE A 167 6.51 3.74 9.97
CA PHE A 167 6.30 2.54 9.17
C PHE A 167 7.56 1.68 9.17
N ALA A 168 7.37 0.36 9.20
CA ALA A 168 8.44 -0.59 8.98
C ALA A 168 9.19 -0.28 7.67
N LYS A 169 10.50 -0.56 7.59
CA LYS A 169 11.31 -0.20 6.42
C LYS A 169 10.81 -0.81 5.10
N THR A 170 10.14 -1.95 5.16
CA THR A 170 9.47 -2.60 4.01
C THR A 170 8.15 -1.94 3.59
N ARG A 171 7.65 -0.98 4.39
CA ARG A 171 6.43 -0.21 4.14
C ARG A 171 6.71 1.24 3.75
N GLN A 172 7.97 1.68 3.82
CA GLN A 172 8.37 3.03 3.47
C GLN A 172 8.43 3.20 1.93
N SER A 173 7.47 3.95 1.39
CA SER A 173 7.25 4.16 -0.05
C SER A 173 7.30 5.65 -0.44
N PRO A 174 7.34 5.98 -1.75
CA PRO A 174 7.34 7.35 -2.24
C PRO A 174 6.09 8.14 -1.86
N TYR A 175 4.91 7.51 -1.94
CA TYR A 175 3.63 8.10 -1.59
C TYR A 175 2.89 7.19 -0.63
N THR A 176 1.97 7.77 0.15
CA THR A 176 1.04 6.96 0.94
C THR A 176 0.10 6.20 0.01
N GLU A 177 -0.10 4.92 0.27
CA GLU A 177 -0.93 4.05 -0.54
C GLU A 177 -1.60 3.01 0.36
N ILE A 178 -2.85 2.67 0.04
CA ILE A 178 -3.47 1.43 0.49
C ILE A 178 -3.67 0.49 -0.69
N VAL A 179 -3.35 -0.79 -0.49
CA VAL A 179 -3.56 -1.86 -1.46
C VAL A 179 -4.55 -2.87 -0.90
N ILE A 180 -5.57 -3.16 -1.69
CA ILE A 180 -6.75 -3.93 -1.29
C ILE A 180 -6.95 -5.06 -2.30
N PRO A 181 -6.95 -6.34 -1.87
CA PRO A 181 -7.54 -7.40 -2.68
C PRO A 181 -9.06 -7.22 -2.67
N VAL A 182 -9.66 -7.02 -3.85
CA VAL A 182 -11.11 -6.74 -4.00
C VAL A 182 -11.88 -7.95 -4.48
N LYS A 183 -11.25 -9.12 -4.45
CA LYS A 183 -11.83 -10.43 -4.77
C LYS A 183 -11.36 -11.44 -3.72
N PRO A 184 -12.18 -12.45 -3.41
CA PRO A 184 -11.76 -13.56 -2.59
C PRO A 184 -10.53 -14.28 -3.15
N LYS A 185 -9.88 -14.99 -2.25
CA LYS A 185 -8.79 -15.90 -2.57
C LYS A 185 -9.28 -16.97 -3.57
N PRO A 186 -8.57 -17.21 -4.69
CA PRO A 186 -8.95 -18.25 -5.65
C PRO A 186 -8.81 -19.66 -5.03
N ASP A 187 -9.44 -20.66 -5.61
CA ASP A 187 -9.43 -22.02 -5.05
C ASP A 187 -8.09 -22.72 -5.10
N ASP A 188 -7.28 -22.37 -6.09
CA ASP A 188 -5.96 -22.92 -6.37
C ASP A 188 -4.82 -22.13 -5.71
N THR A 189 -5.06 -21.55 -4.52
CA THR A 189 -4.02 -20.76 -3.85
C THR A 189 -2.81 -21.63 -3.49
N TYR A 190 -1.63 -21.06 -3.69
CA TYR A 190 -0.37 -21.70 -3.35
C TYR A 190 -0.32 -22.15 -1.88
N HIS A 191 0.10 -23.40 -1.66
CA HIS A 191 -0.10 -24.15 -0.41
C HIS A 191 0.53 -23.54 0.86
N ARG A 192 1.57 -22.69 0.72
CA ARG A 192 2.21 -22.01 1.88
C ARG A 192 1.54 -20.69 2.25
N HIS A 193 0.56 -20.22 1.46
CA HIS A 193 -0.26 -19.09 1.86
C HIS A 193 -1.20 -19.49 2.99
N ASN A 194 -1.76 -18.48 3.65
CA ASN A 194 -2.78 -18.71 4.65
C ASN A 194 -3.99 -19.39 3.96
N ASN A 195 -4.32 -20.61 4.34
CA ASN A 195 -5.44 -21.35 3.78
C ASN A 195 -6.80 -20.94 4.38
N ASP A 196 -6.82 -19.95 5.28
CA ASP A 196 -8.07 -19.35 5.75
C ASP A 196 -8.79 -18.61 4.62
N LYS A 197 -9.86 -19.24 4.12
CA LYS A 197 -10.73 -18.71 3.06
C LYS A 197 -11.54 -17.49 3.50
N ARG A 198 -11.65 -17.23 4.82
CA ARG A 198 -12.28 -16.02 5.36
C ARG A 198 -11.37 -14.80 5.31
N SER A 199 -10.14 -14.96 4.79
CA SER A 199 -9.18 -13.87 4.64
C SER A 199 -8.63 -13.82 3.22
N ALA A 200 -8.54 -12.60 2.69
CA ALA A 200 -7.88 -12.31 1.43
C ALA A 200 -6.69 -11.37 1.66
N HIS A 201 -5.54 -11.72 1.10
CA HIS A 201 -4.30 -10.96 1.16
C HIS A 201 -3.81 -10.61 -0.25
N VAL A 202 -3.02 -9.55 -0.36
CA VAL A 202 -2.37 -9.18 -1.62
C VAL A 202 -1.45 -10.29 -2.14
N ALA A 203 -0.88 -11.12 -1.26
CA ALA A 203 -0.08 -12.28 -1.66
C ALA A 203 -0.92 -13.42 -2.26
N ASP A 204 -2.25 -13.43 -2.07
CA ASP A 204 -3.12 -14.51 -2.53
C ASP A 204 -3.46 -14.44 -4.03
N GLN A 205 -2.80 -13.54 -4.78
CA GLN A 205 -2.97 -13.52 -6.23
C GLN A 205 -2.49 -14.81 -6.87
N HIS A 206 -3.26 -15.30 -7.84
CA HIS A 206 -2.86 -16.43 -8.65
C HIS A 206 -1.68 -15.99 -9.52
N ILE A 207 -0.54 -16.67 -9.35
CA ILE A 207 0.62 -16.51 -10.21
C ILE A 207 0.89 -17.89 -10.79
N ASP A 208 0.70 -18.05 -12.09
CA ASP A 208 0.86 -19.32 -12.81
C ASP A 208 2.35 -19.69 -12.90
N LEU A 209 2.85 -20.33 -11.85
CA LEU A 209 4.22 -20.81 -11.70
C LEU A 209 4.23 -22.19 -11.06
N ASP A 210 5.22 -23.01 -11.44
CA ASP A 210 5.46 -24.31 -10.82
C ASP A 210 5.71 -24.17 -9.30
N ASP A 211 5.23 -25.14 -8.52
CA ASP A 211 5.36 -25.15 -7.06
C ASP A 211 6.80 -24.96 -6.56
N LYS A 212 7.80 -25.49 -7.26
CA LYS A 212 9.22 -25.30 -6.88
C LYS A 212 9.68 -23.86 -7.07
N VAL A 213 9.15 -23.19 -8.09
CA VAL A 213 9.42 -21.77 -8.32
C VAL A 213 8.72 -20.96 -7.25
N MET A 214 7.47 -21.27 -6.92
CA MET A 214 6.73 -20.62 -5.84
C MET A 214 7.42 -20.78 -4.47
N ASP A 215 7.90 -21.98 -4.14
CA ASP A 215 8.71 -22.27 -2.94
C ASP A 215 9.95 -21.37 -2.87
N ARG A 216 10.66 -21.24 -3.99
CA ARG A 216 11.86 -20.42 -4.07
C ARG A 216 11.54 -18.93 -3.92
N LEU A 217 10.44 -18.45 -4.51
CA LEU A 217 9.98 -17.07 -4.36
C LEU A 217 9.59 -16.76 -2.91
N TRP A 218 8.93 -17.70 -2.23
CA TRP A 218 8.57 -17.60 -0.83
C TRP A 218 9.80 -17.46 0.07
N GLU A 219 10.76 -18.38 -0.05
CA GLU A 219 12.00 -18.33 0.74
C GLU A 219 12.82 -17.07 0.49
N ASN A 220 12.90 -16.64 -0.77
CA ASN A 220 13.63 -15.44 -1.13
C ASN A 220 12.92 -14.18 -0.62
N THR A 221 11.58 -14.15 -0.62
CA THR A 221 10.80 -13.07 -0.01
C THR A 221 11.14 -12.95 1.46
N TYR A 222 11.09 -14.06 2.21
CA TYR A 222 11.44 -14.06 3.61
C TYR A 222 12.88 -13.57 3.86
N LYS A 223 13.87 -14.08 3.11
CA LYS A 223 15.27 -13.62 3.20
C LYS A 223 15.42 -12.13 2.89
N LYS A 224 14.72 -11.62 1.88
CA LYS A 224 14.77 -10.21 1.45
C LYS A 224 14.11 -9.30 2.49
N THR A 225 12.92 -9.64 2.97
CA THR A 225 12.22 -8.91 4.04
C THR A 225 13.10 -8.79 5.28
N ARG A 226 13.69 -9.90 5.76
CA ARG A 226 14.62 -9.86 6.90
C ARG A 226 15.82 -8.96 6.68
N LYS A 227 16.40 -8.98 5.48
CA LYS A 227 17.53 -8.12 5.12
C LYS A 227 17.15 -6.64 5.17
N VAL A 228 15.94 -6.29 4.72
CA VAL A 228 15.45 -4.90 4.73
C VAL A 228 15.12 -4.45 6.15
N LEU A 229 14.49 -5.32 6.96
CA LEU A 229 14.13 -5.01 8.34
C LEU A 229 15.34 -5.02 9.29
N GLY A 230 16.35 -5.84 9.02
CA GLY A 230 17.47 -6.11 9.94
C GLY A 230 17.12 -7.12 11.05
N HIS A 231 15.88 -7.63 11.07
CA HIS A 231 15.36 -8.62 12.01
C HIS A 231 14.28 -9.50 11.36
N GLU A 232 13.74 -10.45 12.13
CA GLU A 232 12.60 -11.28 11.71
C GLU A 232 11.31 -10.45 11.62
N PRO A 233 10.42 -10.68 10.63
CA PRO A 233 9.14 -9.97 10.56
C PRO A 233 8.32 -10.14 11.86
N ASP A 234 7.76 -9.04 12.32
CA ASP A 234 7.03 -8.90 13.57
C ASP A 234 5.61 -8.34 13.34
N LEU A 235 4.90 -7.96 14.42
CA LEU A 235 3.57 -7.33 14.33
C LEU A 235 3.59 -6.07 13.46
N PHE A 236 4.59 -5.19 13.59
CA PHE A 236 4.70 -3.92 12.86
C PHE A 236 4.92 -4.10 11.37
N SER A 237 5.74 -5.07 10.98
CA SER A 237 6.11 -5.31 9.58
C SER A 237 5.18 -6.31 8.87
N GLY A 238 4.38 -7.05 9.63
CA GLY A 238 3.45 -8.06 9.13
C GLY A 238 2.31 -7.48 8.29
N ALA A 239 1.78 -8.30 7.38
CA ALA A 239 0.66 -7.91 6.50
C ALA A 239 -0.65 -7.59 7.22
N ARG A 240 -0.80 -8.01 8.49
CA ARG A 240 -2.01 -7.79 9.29
C ARG A 240 -2.20 -6.33 9.70
N THR A 241 -1.11 -5.58 9.75
CA THR A 241 -1.05 -4.17 10.14
C THR A 241 -1.10 -3.33 8.87
N THR A 242 -2.09 -2.43 8.81
CA THR A 242 -2.25 -1.48 7.71
C THR A 242 -1.35 -0.27 7.93
N PHE A 243 -1.52 0.41 9.07
CA PHE A 243 -0.75 1.61 9.43
C PHE A 243 -0.28 1.55 10.87
N THR A 244 0.79 2.30 11.15
CA THR A 244 1.31 2.54 12.49
C THR A 244 1.39 4.05 12.72
N ILE A 245 0.72 4.54 13.75
CA ILE A 245 0.69 5.97 14.11
C ILE A 245 1.11 6.17 15.57
N PRO A 246 1.60 7.35 15.95
CA PRO A 246 1.89 7.65 17.34
C PRO A 246 0.64 7.50 18.23
N GLU A 247 0.81 6.93 19.43
CA GLU A 247 -0.31 6.68 20.34
C GLU A 247 -1.06 7.97 20.73
N ASN A 248 -0.31 9.07 20.91
CA ASN A 248 -0.90 10.37 21.22
C ASN A 248 -1.84 10.88 20.11
N ASP A 249 -1.58 10.54 18.85
CA ASP A 249 -2.44 10.94 17.74
C ASP A 249 -3.68 10.05 17.68
N TRP A 250 -3.51 8.74 17.91
CA TRP A 250 -4.65 7.82 17.99
C TRP A 250 -5.65 8.20 19.09
N VAL A 251 -5.14 8.60 20.27
CA VAL A 251 -5.97 9.05 21.39
C VAL A 251 -6.78 10.31 21.06
N LYS A 252 -6.35 11.15 20.11
CA LYS A 252 -7.12 12.31 19.65
C LYS A 252 -8.27 11.88 18.73
N ILE A 253 -8.02 10.88 17.88
CA ILE A 253 -8.98 10.35 16.90
C ILE A 253 -10.12 9.57 17.60
N LYS A 254 -9.80 8.76 18.61
CA LYS A 254 -10.77 7.87 19.29
C LYS A 254 -11.81 8.56 20.19
N ARG A 255 -11.71 9.87 20.42
CA ARG A 255 -12.52 10.61 21.41
C ARG A 255 -13.82 11.14 20.83
#